data_AF-A0A497EL31-F1
#
_entry.id   AF-A0A497EL31-F1
#
_cell.length_a   1.000
_cell.length_b   1.000
_cell.length_c   1.000
_cell.angle_alpha   90.00
_cell.angle_beta   90.00
_cell.angle_gamma   90.00
#
_symmetry.space_group_name_H-M   'P 1'
#
loop_
_entity.id
_entity.type
_entity.pdbx_description
1 polymer ?
#
loop_
_entity_poly.entity_id
_entity_poly.type
_entity_poly.pdbx_seq_one_letter_code
_entity_poly.pdbx_strand_id
1 'polypeptide(L)'
;MKNEIAEKVKKWLVDEGIYKDKLVDDAATHHFLVEMPPNSRQFIDVIFPKNREDMVIIASGLKLSDKHYKSLMSLSEDKRNEILWEIRFRLLFVETGFRIMPSLSDPQLF
;
A
#
# COMPACT_ATOMS: atom_id res chain seq x y z
N MET A 1 -12.85 23.10 -0.49
CA MET A 1 -12.11 22.43 -1.59
C MET A 1 -11.71 20.99 -1.29
N LYS A 2 -10.78 20.69 -0.37
CA LYS A 2 -10.36 19.30 -0.07
C LYS A 2 -11.51 18.36 0.29
N ASN A 3 -12.42 18.80 1.16
CA ASN A 3 -13.61 18.02 1.51
C ASN A 3 -14.52 17.76 0.30
N GLU A 4 -14.71 18.73 -0.59
CA GLU A 4 -15.49 18.55 -1.82
C GLU A 4 -14.83 17.54 -2.77
N ILE A 5 -13.49 17.57 -2.88
CA ILE A 5 -12.73 16.59 -3.66
C ILE A 5 -12.86 15.20 -3.03
N ALA A 6 -12.74 15.09 -1.71
CA ALA A 6 -12.87 13.82 -1.00
C ALA A 6 -14.27 13.19 -1.19
N GLU A 7 -15.34 13.99 -1.17
CA GLU A 7 -16.69 13.50 -1.47
C GLU A 7 -16.86 13.07 -2.93
N LYS A 8 -16.24 13.78 -3.89
CA LYS A 8 -16.21 13.34 -5.30
C LYS A 8 -15.47 12.02 -5.47
N VAL A 9 -14.30 11.88 -4.85
CA VAL A 9 -13.51 10.65 -4.87
C VAL A 9 -14.30 9.50 -4.24
N LYS A 10 -14.90 9.71 -3.07
CA LYS A 10 -15.76 8.73 -2.42
C LYS A 10 -16.90 8.27 -3.33
N LYS A 11 -17.58 9.22 -4.01
CA LYS A 11 -18.62 8.91 -4.96
C LYS A 11 -18.12 7.99 -6.08
N TRP A 12 -16.97 8.30 -6.69
CA TRP A 12 -16.37 7.43 -7.71
C TRP A 12 -16.07 6.03 -7.18
N LEU A 13 -15.48 5.91 -5.98
CA LEU A 13 -15.18 4.62 -5.36
C LEU A 13 -16.45 3.78 -5.11
N VAL A 14 -17.57 4.42 -4.76
CA VAL A 14 -18.87 3.76 -4.57
C VAL A 14 -19.49 3.37 -5.91
N ASP A 15 -19.47 4.27 -6.90
CA ASP A 15 -20.03 4.02 -8.23
C ASP A 15 -19.30 2.85 -8.92
N GLU A 16 -17.98 2.70 -8.69
CA GLU A 16 -17.16 1.57 -9.15
C GLU A 16 -17.29 0.29 -8.29
N GLY A 17 -18.04 0.33 -7.18
CA GLY A 17 -18.28 -0.82 -6.31
C GLY A 17 -17.07 -1.30 -5.49
N ILE A 18 -16.02 -0.46 -5.38
CA ILE A 18 -14.76 -0.79 -4.70
C ILE A 18 -14.63 -0.16 -3.31
N TYR A 19 -15.45 0.84 -2.98
CA TYR A 19 -15.49 1.45 -1.64
C TYR A 19 -15.87 0.42 -0.56
N LYS A 20 -15.12 0.39 0.54
CA LYS A 20 -15.42 -0.46 1.71
C LYS A 20 -15.76 0.34 2.95
N ASP A 21 -14.88 1.25 3.34
CA ASP A 21 -15.07 1.97 4.60
C ASP A 21 -14.32 3.31 4.63
N LYS A 22 -14.60 4.10 5.67
CA LYS A 22 -13.81 5.27 6.05
C LYS A 22 -13.12 4.98 7.39
N LEU A 23 -11.79 5.02 7.40
CA LEU A 23 -10.99 4.76 8.59
C LEU A 23 -10.81 6.04 9.42
N VAL A 24 -10.65 5.87 10.73
CA VAL A 24 -10.23 6.93 11.64
C VAL A 24 -8.70 6.98 11.62
N ASP A 25 -8.15 8.12 11.19
CA ASP A 25 -6.72 8.34 11.09
C ASP A 25 -6.36 9.74 11.59
N ASP A 26 -5.50 9.80 12.60
CA ASP A 26 -5.04 11.06 13.20
C ASP A 26 -4.15 11.88 12.25
N ALA A 27 -3.56 11.25 11.23
CA ALA A 27 -2.73 11.91 10.23
C ALA A 27 -3.52 12.33 8.98
N ALA A 28 -4.79 11.90 8.81
CA ALA A 28 -5.58 12.18 7.62
C ALA A 28 -6.89 12.92 7.90
N THR A 29 -7.30 13.80 6.97
CA THR A 29 -8.63 14.42 6.99
C THR A 29 -9.68 13.42 6.50
N HIS A 30 -9.31 12.62 5.50
CA HIS A 30 -10.11 11.52 4.98
C HIS A 30 -9.19 10.34 4.70
N HIS A 31 -9.64 9.15 5.11
CA HIS A 31 -8.96 7.90 4.82
C HIS A 31 -10.03 6.91 4.40
N PHE A 32 -10.05 6.55 3.12
CA PHE A 32 -10.97 5.56 2.57
C PHE A 32 -10.25 4.24 2.36
N LEU A 33 -10.92 3.16 2.73
CA LEU A 33 -10.50 1.80 2.44
C LEU A 33 -11.24 1.30 1.20
N VAL A 34 -10.48 0.78 0.25
CA VAL A 34 -10.95 0.30 -1.05
C VAL A 34 -10.52 -1.15 -1.21
N GLU A 35 -11.34 -2.01 -1.82
CA GLU A 35 -10.96 -3.38 -2.18
C GLU A 35 -10.79 -3.48 -3.70
N MET A 36 -9.58 -3.84 -4.14
CA MET A 36 -9.26 -3.93 -5.56
C MET A 36 -8.30 -5.10 -5.82
N PRO A 37 -8.69 -6.09 -6.65
CA PRO A 37 -9.98 -6.22 -7.34
C PRO A 37 -11.17 -6.41 -6.39
N PRO A 38 -12.43 -6.13 -6.80
CA PRO A 38 -13.60 -6.39 -5.98
C PRO A 38 -13.66 -7.85 -5.49
N ASN A 39 -13.98 -8.07 -4.21
CA ASN A 39 -14.04 -9.38 -3.54
C ASN A 39 -12.71 -10.15 -3.45
N SER A 40 -11.56 -9.50 -3.69
CA SER A 40 -10.24 -10.13 -3.63
C SER A 40 -9.63 -10.21 -2.23
N ARG A 41 -10.18 -9.48 -1.26
CA ARG A 41 -9.60 -9.16 0.05
C ARG A 41 -8.25 -8.43 -0.03
N GLN A 42 -7.94 -7.82 -1.17
CA GLN A 42 -6.79 -6.94 -1.34
C GLN A 42 -7.26 -5.51 -1.16
N PHE A 43 -6.69 -4.85 -0.15
CA PHE A 43 -7.11 -3.50 0.22
C PHE A 43 -6.09 -2.45 -0.19
N ILE A 44 -6.62 -1.30 -0.57
CA ILE A 44 -5.87 -0.10 -0.96
C ILE A 44 -6.44 1.06 -0.14
N ASP A 45 -5.53 1.86 0.41
CA ASP A 45 -5.83 3.06 1.16
C ASP A 45 -5.83 4.28 0.24
N VAL A 46 -6.87 5.10 0.35
CA VAL A 46 -6.95 6.41 -0.30
C VAL A 46 -6.97 7.47 0.80
N ILE A 47 -5.86 8.19 0.94
CA ILE A 47 -5.57 9.04 2.11
C ILE A 47 -5.45 10.49 1.66
N PHE A 48 -6.10 11.38 2.40
CA PHE A 48 -6.01 12.84 2.26
C PHE A 48 -5.29 13.40 3.49
N PRO A 49 -3.96 13.62 3.44
CA PRO A 49 -3.16 13.93 4.63
C PRO A 49 -3.53 15.27 5.26
N LYS A 50 -3.58 15.39 6.59
CA LYS A 50 -3.97 16.64 7.28
C LYS A 50 -3.04 17.82 6.98
N ASN A 51 -1.76 17.55 6.73
CA ASN A 51 -0.72 18.56 6.53
C ASN A 51 -0.49 18.95 5.04
N ARG A 52 -1.30 18.43 4.11
CA ARG A 52 -1.22 18.73 2.67
C ARG A 52 -2.62 18.83 2.08
N GLU A 53 -2.96 19.99 1.52
CA GLU A 53 -4.32 20.26 1.01
C GLU A 53 -4.52 19.84 -0.46
N ASP A 54 -3.43 19.73 -1.20
CA ASP A 54 -3.37 19.48 -2.65
C ASP A 54 -2.86 18.06 -2.99
N MET A 55 -2.98 17.12 -2.04
CA MET A 55 -2.41 15.79 -2.19
C MET A 55 -3.40 14.69 -1.79
N VAL A 56 -3.42 13.63 -2.60
CA VAL A 56 -4.08 12.35 -2.29
C VAL A 56 -3.02 11.27 -2.40
N ILE A 57 -2.92 10.42 -1.39
CA ILE A 57 -2.03 9.25 -1.38
C ILE A 57 -2.87 8.02 -1.68
N ILE A 58 -2.42 7.22 -2.65
CA ILE A 58 -2.94 5.87 -2.89
C ILE A 58 -1.86 4.92 -2.43
N ALA A 59 -2.13 4.12 -1.39
CA ALA A 59 -1.16 3.23 -0.79
C ALA A 59 -1.72 1.80 -0.68
N SER A 60 -0.89 0.81 -0.92
CA SER A 60 -1.21 -0.59 -0.65
C SER A 60 0.00 -1.22 0.02
N GLY A 61 -0.23 -1.91 1.14
CA GLY A 61 0.81 -2.63 1.86
C GLY A 61 0.71 -4.12 1.57
N LEU A 62 1.84 -4.73 1.18
CA LEU A 62 1.91 -6.18 0.99
C LEU A 62 2.71 -6.81 2.13
N LYS A 63 2.03 -7.57 2.98
CA LYS A 63 2.68 -8.35 4.03
C LYS A 63 3.02 -9.74 3.53
N LEU A 64 4.28 -10.16 3.65
CA LEU A 64 4.64 -11.54 3.39
C LEU A 64 3.93 -12.46 4.39
N SER A 65 3.38 -13.57 3.89
CA SER A 65 2.89 -14.63 4.78
C SER A 65 4.05 -15.16 5.62
N ASP A 66 3.76 -15.61 6.84
CA ASP A 66 4.77 -16.20 7.73
C ASP A 66 5.55 -17.34 7.05
N LYS A 67 4.87 -18.11 6.18
CA LYS A 67 5.49 -19.17 5.38
C LYS A 67 6.51 -18.61 4.39
N HIS A 68 6.12 -17.61 3.60
CA HIS A 68 7.03 -17.02 2.59
C HIS A 68 8.18 -16.27 3.24
N TYR A 69 7.92 -15.53 4.32
CA TYR A 69 8.95 -14.85 5.08
C TYR A 69 9.97 -15.85 5.66
N LYS A 70 9.50 -16.93 6.32
CA LYS A 70 10.40 -17.97 6.85
C LYS A 70 11.21 -18.65 5.75
N SER A 71 10.59 -18.96 4.61
CA SER A 71 11.30 -19.53 3.47
C SER A 71 12.40 -18.60 2.95
N LEU A 72 12.10 -17.32 2.77
CA LEU A 72 13.07 -16.31 2.32
C LEU A 72 14.23 -16.17 3.31
N MET A 73 13.94 -16.09 4.61
CA MET A 73 14.95 -15.93 5.64
C MET A 73 15.79 -17.18 5.87
N SER A 74 15.29 -18.37 5.52
CA SER A 74 16.01 -19.64 5.60
C SER A 74 17.05 -19.86 4.49
N LEU A 75 17.04 -19.03 3.44
CA LEU A 75 18.04 -19.10 2.37
C LEU A 75 19.43 -18.71 2.87
N SER A 76 20.46 -19.13 2.14
CA SER A 76 21.80 -18.56 2.32
C SER A 76 21.78 -17.06 2.05
N GLU A 77 22.72 -16.34 2.67
CA GLU A 77 22.80 -14.88 2.52
C GLU A 77 22.90 -14.45 1.06
N ASP A 78 23.74 -15.12 0.26
CA ASP A 78 23.91 -14.82 -1.16
C ASP A 78 22.60 -14.95 -1.95
N LYS A 79 21.88 -16.06 -1.77
CA LYS A 79 20.59 -16.30 -2.46
C LYS A 79 19.50 -15.35 -1.99
N ARG A 80 19.46 -15.05 -0.69
CA ARG A 80 18.53 -14.08 -0.15
C ARG A 80 18.80 -12.69 -0.75
N ASN A 81 20.06 -12.28 -0.80
CA ASN A 81 20.47 -11.00 -1.37
C ASN A 81 20.13 -10.90 -2.86
N GLU A 82 20.36 -11.96 -3.63
CA GLU A 82 19.99 -12.04 -5.05
C GLU A 82 18.49 -11.75 -5.26
N ILE A 83 17.62 -12.47 -4.54
CA ILE A 83 16.16 -12.29 -4.64
C ILE A 83 15.74 -10.89 -4.20
N LEU A 84 16.28 -10.39 -3.09
CA LEU A 84 15.94 -9.07 -2.58
C LEU A 84 16.39 -7.95 -3.52
N TRP A 85 17.54 -8.12 -4.18
CA TRP A 85 17.96 -7.21 -5.24
C TRP A 85 17.02 -7.25 -6.43
N GLU A 86 16.61 -8.42 -6.89
CA GLU A 86 15.66 -8.55 -7.98
C GLU A 86 14.34 -7.81 -7.67
N ILE A 87 13.80 -7.99 -6.46
CA ILE A 87 12.58 -7.29 -6.03
C ILE A 87 12.79 -5.77 -6.06
N ARG A 88 13.89 -5.26 -5.50
CA ARG A 88 14.19 -3.81 -5.49
C ARG A 88 14.31 -3.26 -6.90
N PHE A 89 15.02 -3.95 -7.80
CA PHE A 89 15.15 -3.51 -9.19
C PHE A 89 13.79 -3.49 -9.89
N ARG A 90 12.96 -4.51 -9.73
CA ARG A 90 11.60 -4.52 -10.28
C ARG A 90 10.77 -3.36 -9.75
N LEU A 91 10.84 -3.08 -8.44
CA LEU A 91 10.11 -1.98 -7.81
C LEU A 91 10.63 -0.59 -8.22
N LEU A 92 11.89 -0.46 -8.64
CA LEU A 92 12.42 0.80 -9.15
C LEU A 92 11.83 1.21 -10.51
N PHE A 93 11.29 0.27 -11.28
CA PHE A 93 10.75 0.52 -12.61
C PHE A 93 9.22 0.63 -12.66
N VAL A 94 8.54 0.57 -11.51
CA VAL A 94 7.12 0.96 -11.41
C VAL A 94 7.01 2.46 -11.15
N GLU A 95 5.97 3.09 -11.67
CA GLU A 95 5.72 4.54 -11.53
C GLU A 95 5.21 4.92 -10.12
N THR A 96 5.45 4.08 -9.12
CA THR A 96 5.00 4.27 -7.74
C THR A 96 6.19 4.26 -6.78
N GLY A 97 6.15 5.13 -5.77
CA GLY A 97 7.06 5.01 -4.64
C GLY A 97 6.81 3.72 -3.87
N PHE A 98 7.85 3.10 -3.32
CA PHE A 98 7.75 1.89 -2.51
C PHE A 98 8.58 2.01 -1.22
N ARG A 99 8.21 1.25 -0.19
CA ARG A 99 8.97 1.18 1.06
C ARG A 99 9.01 -0.23 1.59
N ILE A 100 10.21 -0.75 1.72
CA ILE A 100 10.45 -2.06 2.32
C ILE A 100 10.69 -1.88 3.83
N MET A 101 9.94 -2.61 4.66
CA MET A 101 9.98 -2.51 6.12
C MET A 101 10.11 -3.88 6.81
N PRO A 102 10.72 -3.95 8.00
CA PRO A 102 11.41 -2.86 8.69
C PRO A 102 12.73 -2.44 8.02
N SER A 103 13.36 -3.32 7.24
CA SER A 103 14.63 -3.02 6.57
C SER A 103 14.78 -3.77 5.25
N LEU A 104 15.77 -3.36 4.46
CA LEU A 104 16.10 -4.02 3.19
C LEU A 104 16.59 -5.47 3.38
N SER A 105 17.18 -5.81 4.54
CA SER A 105 17.71 -7.14 4.85
C SER A 105 16.71 -8.05 5.60
N ASP A 106 15.66 -7.45 6.16
CA ASP A 106 14.55 -8.13 6.84
C ASP A 106 13.24 -7.51 6.34
N PRO A 107 12.74 -7.95 5.17
CA PRO A 107 11.56 -7.38 4.55
C PRO A 107 10.33 -8.19 4.91
N GLN A 108 9.43 -7.57 5.65
CA GLN A 108 8.16 -8.14 6.10
C GLN A 108 6.96 -7.46 5.45
N LEU A 109 7.10 -6.15 5.17
CA LEU A 109 6.11 -5.35 4.45
C LEU A 109 6.79 -4.65 3.25
N PHE A 110 6.09 -4.61 2.13
CA PHE A 110 6.42 -3.85 0.93
C PHE A 110 5.38 -2.77 0.67
#